data_AF-Q11ZL4-F1
#
_entry.id   AF-Q11ZL4-F1
#
_cell.length_a   1.000
_cell.length_b   1.000
_cell.length_c   1.000
_cell.angle_alpha   90.00
_cell.angle_beta   90.00
_cell.angle_gamma   90.00
#
_symmetry.space_group_name_H-M   'P 1'
#
loop_
_entity.id
_entity.type
_entity.pdbx_description
1 polymer ?
#
loop_
_entity_poly.entity_id
_entity_poly.type
_entity_poly.pdbx_seq_one_letter_code
_entity_poly.pdbx_strand_id
1 'polypeptide(L)'
;MTGDIGLDVAADPGVLSAASAADPVVAPLNRHQVKRLRFYFQQGRHSLSYTPDSIDLDLIALKTIVLEATGSGYTKIKITELGLATLHQRRQNDLSVRQVHHDLGGRVAEYLREQGRITWENIQFKNLMASEDLKTSGGEPYQFWKHVRPDVFSIAPTLDMKTANPCVHEVKVSRADFLSDKAKPEKRQAYAMLAQAVYYVAPEGMIQLHELPKEVGLLVEVKAGQFTLVKRARKNKMTLQPHHFLNLIVKPGQYPENYGI
;
A
#
# COMPACT_ATOMS: atom_id res chain seq x y z
N MET A 1 76.62 -46.42 7.91
CA MET A 1 76.22 -46.89 9.26
C MET A 1 75.94 -45.63 10.04
N THR A 2 74.74 -45.23 10.44
CA THR A 2 73.47 -45.86 10.83
C THR A 2 72.43 -44.73 10.68
N GLY A 3 71.27 -44.91 10.08
CA GLY A 3 70.11 -45.46 10.78
C GLY A 3 68.95 -44.50 10.55
N ASP A 4 67.94 -45.03 9.85
CA ASP A 4 66.65 -44.44 9.51
C ASP A 4 65.75 -44.35 10.76
N ILE A 5 65.01 -43.26 10.91
CA ILE A 5 63.77 -43.19 11.71
C ILE A 5 62.88 -42.10 11.13
N GLY A 6 61.86 -42.54 10.40
CA GLY A 6 60.79 -41.69 9.91
C GLY A 6 59.93 -41.13 11.04
N LEU A 7 59.42 -39.92 10.80
CA LEU A 7 58.17 -39.45 11.36
C LEU A 7 57.37 -38.78 10.25
N ASP A 8 56.18 -39.32 10.06
CA ASP A 8 55.21 -38.97 9.05
C ASP A 8 54.15 -38.03 9.64
N VAL A 9 53.49 -37.29 8.75
CA VAL A 9 52.18 -36.64 8.88
C VAL A 9 52.02 -35.38 9.75
N ALA A 10 51.84 -34.23 9.08
CA ALA A 10 50.63 -33.40 9.21
C ALA A 10 50.56 -32.36 8.06
N ALA A 11 49.95 -32.74 6.95
CA ALA A 11 49.43 -31.80 5.97
C ALA A 11 48.07 -31.28 6.48
N ASP A 12 47.96 -29.96 6.58
CA ASP A 12 46.78 -29.20 6.97
C ASP A 12 45.59 -29.49 6.03
N PRO A 13 44.47 -30.05 6.53
CA PRO A 13 43.30 -30.31 5.70
C PRO A 13 42.40 -29.07 5.65
N GLY A 14 42.37 -28.45 4.47
CA GLY A 14 41.12 -27.94 3.92
C GLY A 14 40.65 -26.60 4.46
N VAL A 15 41.03 -25.54 3.75
CA VAL A 15 40.17 -24.37 3.58
C VAL A 15 38.87 -24.87 2.91
N LEU A 16 37.86 -25.18 3.73
CA LEU A 16 36.49 -25.37 3.27
C LEU A 16 35.99 -23.99 2.80
N SER A 17 36.11 -23.77 1.50
CA SER A 17 35.37 -22.76 0.75
C SER A 17 33.90 -22.85 1.17
N ALA A 18 33.42 -21.84 1.89
CA ALA A 18 32.01 -21.67 2.18
C ALA A 18 31.26 -21.64 0.84
N ALA A 19 30.52 -22.72 0.56
CA ALA A 19 29.55 -22.72 -0.53
C ALA A 19 28.63 -21.52 -0.31
N SER A 20 28.60 -20.60 -1.28
CA SER A 20 27.59 -19.56 -1.39
C SER A 20 26.23 -20.22 -1.23
N ALA A 21 25.57 -19.97 -0.09
CA ALA A 21 24.22 -20.43 0.13
C ALA A 21 23.36 -19.74 -0.94
N ALA A 22 22.95 -20.50 -1.95
CA ALA A 22 21.97 -20.04 -2.91
C ALA A 22 20.78 -19.48 -2.13
N ASP A 23 20.32 -18.28 -2.48
CA ASP A 23 19.17 -17.66 -1.82
C ASP A 23 18.02 -18.67 -1.76
N PRO A 24 17.43 -18.91 -0.58
CA PRO A 24 16.39 -19.90 -0.44
C PRO A 24 15.23 -19.55 -1.37
N VAL A 25 14.93 -20.46 -2.30
CA VAL A 25 13.83 -20.30 -3.28
C VAL A 25 12.52 -20.10 -2.52
N VAL A 26 11.99 -18.89 -2.58
CA VAL A 26 10.81 -18.45 -1.81
C VAL A 26 9.55 -19.24 -2.21
N ALA A 27 8.78 -19.70 -1.23
CA ALA A 27 7.55 -20.44 -1.49
C ALA A 27 6.42 -19.50 -1.96
N PRO A 28 5.66 -19.84 -3.03
CA PRO A 28 4.50 -19.07 -3.43
C PRO A 28 3.36 -19.28 -2.43
N LEU A 29 3.01 -18.24 -1.67
CA LEU A 29 1.94 -18.29 -0.68
C LEU A 29 0.69 -17.51 -1.11
N ASN A 30 -0.49 -18.08 -0.85
CA ASN A 30 -1.76 -17.37 -0.98
C ASN A 30 -2.02 -16.45 0.23
N ARG A 31 -3.08 -15.61 0.14
CA ARG A 31 -3.41 -14.61 1.18
C ARG A 31 -3.66 -15.23 2.56
N HIS A 32 -4.29 -16.41 2.62
CA HIS A 32 -4.63 -17.08 3.88
C HIS A 32 -3.38 -17.67 4.54
N GLN A 33 -2.53 -18.31 3.75
CA GLN A 33 -1.23 -18.83 4.17
C GLN A 33 -0.32 -17.72 4.71
N VAL A 34 -0.22 -16.58 4.01
CA VAL A 34 0.55 -15.41 4.50
C VAL A 34 0.00 -14.89 5.83
N LYS A 35 -1.32 -14.79 5.95
CA LYS A 35 -1.96 -14.33 7.20
C LYS A 35 -1.62 -15.26 8.36
N ARG A 36 -1.71 -16.58 8.15
CA ARG A 36 -1.40 -17.60 9.16
C ARG A 36 0.09 -17.61 9.53
N LEU A 37 0.98 -17.56 8.54
CA LEU A 37 2.42 -17.51 8.76
C LEU A 37 2.85 -16.25 9.53
N ARG A 38 2.25 -15.09 9.23
CA ARG A 38 2.47 -13.85 9.98
C ARG A 38 1.95 -13.94 11.42
N PHE A 39 0.81 -14.59 11.62
CA PHE A 39 0.30 -14.85 12.97
C PHE A 39 1.31 -15.65 13.79
N TYR A 40 1.87 -16.73 13.25
CA TYR A 40 2.93 -17.48 13.94
C TYR A 40 4.18 -16.65 14.23
N PHE A 41 4.55 -15.73 13.33
CA PHE A 41 5.70 -14.85 13.53
C PHE A 41 5.46 -13.89 14.70
N GLN A 42 4.25 -13.32 14.78
CA GLN A 42 3.87 -12.36 15.83
C GLN A 42 3.78 -12.99 17.23
N GLN A 43 3.46 -14.28 17.33
CA GLN A 43 3.41 -15.02 18.60
C GLN A 43 4.80 -15.44 19.13
N GLY A 44 5.89 -14.96 18.51
CA GLY A 44 7.22 -15.04 19.10
C GLY A 44 7.86 -16.44 19.10
N ARG A 45 7.55 -17.30 18.12
CA ARG A 45 8.04 -18.70 18.04
C ARG A 45 7.59 -19.61 19.18
N HIS A 46 6.70 -19.16 20.07
CA HIS A 46 6.21 -19.97 21.17
C HIS A 46 4.95 -20.73 20.78
N SER A 47 5.11 -22.06 20.78
CA SER A 47 4.11 -23.10 21.05
C SER A 47 2.68 -22.60 21.30
N LEU A 48 1.86 -22.58 20.27
CA LEU A 48 0.42 -22.66 20.48
C LEU A 48 0.10 -24.14 20.70
N SER A 49 -0.55 -24.48 21.82
CA SER A 49 -1.30 -25.74 21.89
C SER A 49 -2.46 -25.57 20.91
N TYR A 50 -2.24 -26.03 19.69
CA TYR A 50 -3.10 -25.75 18.55
C TYR A 50 -3.23 -27.01 17.69
N THR A 51 -4.46 -27.38 17.38
CA THR A 51 -4.74 -28.46 16.43
C THR A 51 -4.55 -27.90 15.02
N PRO A 52 -3.57 -28.38 14.24
CA PRO A 52 -3.32 -27.90 12.87
C PRO A 52 -4.57 -28.07 11.99
N ASP A 53 -4.83 -27.09 11.13
CA ASP A 53 -5.91 -27.15 10.14
C ASP A 53 -5.37 -27.32 8.71
N SER A 54 -6.25 -27.22 7.71
CA SER A 54 -5.88 -27.38 6.30
C SER A 54 -4.86 -26.35 5.81
N ILE A 55 -4.87 -25.12 6.36
CA ILE A 55 -3.88 -24.10 6.00
C ILE A 55 -2.50 -24.49 6.51
N ASP A 56 -2.43 -25.12 7.68
CA ASP A 56 -1.16 -25.56 8.27
C ASP A 56 -0.60 -26.77 7.54
N LEU A 57 -1.46 -27.69 7.12
CA LEU A 57 -1.07 -28.80 6.24
C LEU A 57 -0.38 -28.26 4.97
N ASP A 58 -0.96 -27.24 4.33
CA ASP A 58 -0.35 -26.62 3.15
C ASP A 58 0.98 -25.93 3.47
N LEU A 59 1.06 -25.20 4.59
CA LEU A 59 2.29 -24.51 5.00
C LEU A 59 3.43 -25.49 5.34
N ILE A 60 3.10 -26.67 5.89
CA ILE A 60 4.03 -27.78 6.13
C ILE A 60 4.49 -28.38 4.80
N ALA A 61 3.57 -28.63 3.86
CA ALA A 61 3.90 -29.15 2.53
C ALA A 61 4.83 -28.20 1.76
N LEU A 62 4.64 -26.88 1.93
CA LEU A 62 5.51 -25.83 1.41
C LEU A 62 6.79 -25.61 2.22
N LYS A 63 7.02 -26.40 3.28
CA LYS A 63 8.20 -26.34 4.16
C LYS A 63 8.44 -24.97 4.80
N THR A 64 7.39 -24.17 4.96
CA THR A 64 7.46 -22.83 5.59
C THR A 64 7.27 -22.89 7.10
N ILE A 65 6.64 -23.94 7.59
CA ILE A 65 6.54 -24.28 9.01
C ILE A 65 6.88 -25.75 9.20
N VAL A 66 7.23 -26.12 10.44
CA VAL A 66 7.37 -27.52 10.88
C VAL A 66 6.64 -27.71 12.21
N LEU A 67 6.17 -28.93 12.44
CA LEU A 67 5.68 -29.38 13.73
C LEU A 67 6.82 -30.04 14.50
N GLU A 68 7.12 -29.53 15.68
CA GLU A 68 8.12 -30.06 16.58
C GLU A 68 7.41 -30.75 17.74
N ALA A 69 7.60 -32.06 17.88
CA ALA A 69 7.06 -32.81 19.01
C ALA A 69 7.72 -32.35 20.30
N THR A 70 6.94 -32.13 21.36
CA THR A 70 7.49 -31.94 22.70
C THR A 70 7.37 -33.20 23.51
N GLY A 71 8.27 -33.38 24.48
CA GLY A 71 8.24 -34.51 25.42
C GLY A 71 6.97 -34.62 26.26
N SER A 72 6.06 -33.66 26.16
CA SER A 72 4.80 -33.55 26.89
C SER A 72 3.55 -33.85 26.03
N GLY A 73 3.71 -34.45 24.84
CA GLY A 73 2.61 -34.98 24.02
C GLY A 73 1.84 -33.94 23.19
N TYR A 74 2.32 -32.69 23.11
CA TYR A 74 1.79 -31.68 22.19
C TYR A 74 2.81 -31.32 21.11
N THR A 75 2.34 -30.73 20.01
CA THR A 75 3.20 -30.27 18.91
C THR A 75 3.34 -28.76 18.94
N LYS A 76 4.57 -28.26 18.81
CA LYS A 76 4.86 -26.83 18.63
C LYS A 76 4.98 -26.52 17.15
N ILE A 77 4.41 -25.40 16.72
CA ILE A 77 4.62 -24.90 15.36
C ILE A 77 5.84 -23.98 15.37
N LYS A 78 6.82 -24.28 14.53
CA LYS A 78 8.02 -23.46 14.31
C LYS A 78 8.09 -23.01 12.87
N ILE A 79 8.36 -21.72 12.66
CA ILE A 79 8.63 -21.18 11.32
C ILE A 79 10.03 -21.61 10.90
N THR A 80 10.17 -22.13 9.68
CA THR A 80 11.46 -22.52 9.10
C THR A 80 12.22 -21.30 8.58
N GLU A 81 13.50 -21.45 8.26
CA GLU A 81 14.25 -20.40 7.57
C GLU A 81 13.62 -20.03 6.22
N LEU A 82 13.07 -21.01 5.49
CA LEU A 82 12.32 -20.76 4.26
C LEU A 82 11.05 -19.94 4.53
N GLY A 83 10.32 -20.23 5.60
CA GLY A 83 9.14 -19.45 6.00
C GLY A 83 9.49 -18.01 6.39
N LEU A 84 10.61 -17.80 7.08
CA LEU A 84 11.12 -16.46 7.42
C LEU A 84 11.56 -15.69 6.17
N ALA A 85 12.35 -16.30 5.30
CA ALA A 85 12.76 -15.72 4.02
C ALA A 85 11.54 -15.35 3.16
N THR A 86 10.52 -16.21 3.13
CA THR A 86 9.26 -15.95 2.40
C THR A 86 8.50 -14.75 2.97
N LEU A 87 8.37 -14.63 4.29
CA LEU A 87 7.76 -13.46 4.94
C LEU A 87 8.57 -12.18 4.68
N HIS A 88 9.89 -12.26 4.75
CA HIS A 88 10.78 -11.12 4.51
C HIS A 88 10.68 -10.64 3.06
N GLN A 89 10.81 -11.54 2.07
CA GLN A 89 10.66 -11.22 0.65
C GLN A 89 9.31 -10.55 0.39
N ARG A 90 8.23 -11.07 0.99
CA ARG A 90 6.91 -10.46 0.83
C ARG A 90 6.85 -9.05 1.39
N ARG A 91 7.45 -8.81 2.56
CA ARG A 91 7.57 -7.46 3.13
C ARG A 91 8.35 -6.53 2.20
N GLN A 92 9.46 -6.97 1.62
CA GLN A 92 10.24 -6.17 0.68
C GLN A 92 9.43 -5.82 -0.57
N ASN A 93 8.67 -6.77 -1.12
CA ASN A 93 7.77 -6.51 -2.25
C ASN A 93 6.64 -5.54 -1.88
N ASP A 94 6.03 -5.70 -0.69
CA ASP A 94 4.99 -4.79 -0.23
C ASP A 94 5.55 -3.36 -0.01
N LEU A 95 6.81 -3.24 0.43
CA LEU A 95 7.52 -1.96 0.55
C LEU A 95 7.83 -1.37 -0.82
N SER A 96 8.32 -2.16 -1.78
CA SER A 96 8.65 -1.66 -3.12
C SER A 96 7.41 -1.16 -3.85
N VAL A 97 6.29 -1.88 -3.76
CA VAL A 97 5.02 -1.43 -4.35
C VAL A 97 4.53 -0.13 -3.72
N ARG A 98 4.64 -0.01 -2.39
CA ARG A 98 4.30 1.24 -1.69
C ARG A 98 5.22 2.39 -2.08
N GLN A 99 6.51 2.11 -2.28
CA GLN A 99 7.48 3.10 -2.74
C GLN A 99 7.10 3.62 -4.12
N VAL A 100 6.82 2.74 -5.09
CA VAL A 100 6.42 3.14 -6.45
C VAL A 100 5.14 3.99 -6.45
N HIS A 101 4.14 3.61 -5.63
CA HIS A 101 2.93 4.40 -5.44
C HIS A 101 3.22 5.77 -4.79
N HIS A 102 4.03 5.78 -3.74
CA HIS A 102 4.45 7.01 -3.06
C HIS A 102 5.22 7.94 -3.99
N ASP A 103 6.17 7.43 -4.77
CA ASP A 103 6.99 8.21 -5.70
C ASP A 103 6.13 8.85 -6.80
N LEU A 104 5.16 8.11 -7.36
CA LEU A 104 4.22 8.68 -8.33
C LEU A 104 3.32 9.75 -7.69
N GLY A 105 2.91 9.55 -6.43
CA GLY A 105 2.20 10.55 -5.63
C GLY A 105 2.99 11.84 -5.44
N GLY A 106 4.28 11.72 -5.08
CA GLY A 106 5.16 12.88 -4.93
C GLY A 106 5.33 13.66 -6.24
N ARG A 107 5.58 12.96 -7.35
CA ARG A 107 5.75 13.58 -8.67
C ARG A 107 4.49 14.28 -9.17
N VAL A 108 3.31 13.69 -8.98
CA VAL A 108 2.07 14.39 -9.37
C VAL A 108 1.80 15.59 -8.45
N ALA A 109 2.14 15.52 -7.17
CA ALA A 109 2.02 16.66 -6.28
C ALA A 109 2.95 17.81 -6.73
N GLU A 110 4.19 17.50 -7.10
CA GLU A 110 5.15 18.47 -7.66
C GLU A 110 4.62 19.10 -8.95
N TYR A 111 4.19 18.29 -9.92
CA TYR A 111 3.55 18.78 -11.15
C TYR A 111 2.38 19.72 -10.85
N LEU A 112 1.51 19.40 -9.89
CA LEU A 112 0.37 20.27 -9.52
C LEU A 112 0.83 21.59 -8.89
N ARG A 113 1.92 21.58 -8.12
CA ARG A 113 2.53 22.79 -7.55
C ARG A 113 3.13 23.68 -8.64
N GLU A 114 3.77 23.10 -9.65
CA GLU A 114 4.22 23.84 -10.85
C GLU A 114 3.03 24.48 -11.60
N GLN A 115 1.86 23.82 -11.59
CA GLN A 115 0.60 24.39 -12.08
C GLN A 115 -0.07 25.39 -11.12
N GLY A 116 0.64 25.82 -10.07
CA GLY A 116 0.19 26.86 -9.14
C GLY A 116 -0.81 26.38 -8.10
N ARG A 117 -0.85 25.10 -7.74
CA ARG A 117 -1.77 24.55 -6.72
C ARG A 117 -1.06 24.25 -5.41
N ILE A 118 -1.79 24.36 -4.30
CA ILE A 118 -1.34 23.86 -2.99
C ILE A 118 -1.69 22.37 -2.92
N THR A 119 -0.77 21.54 -2.42
CA THR A 119 -0.93 20.07 -2.39
C THR A 119 -0.74 19.49 -1.00
N TRP A 120 -1.48 18.43 -0.71
CA TRP A 120 -1.32 17.57 0.46
C TRP A 120 -1.31 16.11 0.02
N GLU A 121 -0.26 15.40 0.41
CA GLU A 121 -0.13 13.96 0.15
C GLU A 121 -0.67 13.17 1.36
N ASN A 122 -1.43 12.11 1.10
CA ASN A 122 -1.93 11.17 2.11
C ASN A 122 -2.71 11.81 3.29
N ILE A 123 -3.26 13.02 3.09
CA ILE A 123 -4.03 13.71 4.11
C ILE A 123 -5.33 12.96 4.40
N GLN A 124 -5.67 12.81 5.68
CA GLN A 124 -6.91 12.16 6.09
C GLN A 124 -7.96 13.21 6.45
N PHE A 125 -9.15 13.06 5.87
CA PHE A 125 -10.37 13.79 6.17
C PHE A 125 -11.40 12.89 6.86
N LYS A 126 -12.40 13.53 7.48
CA LYS A 126 -13.63 12.89 7.94
C LYS A 126 -14.79 13.51 7.20
N ASN A 127 -15.52 12.68 6.46
CA ASN A 127 -16.73 13.08 5.76
C ASN A 127 -17.94 12.59 6.56
N LEU A 128 -18.93 13.45 6.72
CA LEU A 128 -20.23 13.04 7.24
C LEU A 128 -21.02 12.43 6.08
N MET A 129 -21.20 11.12 6.11
CA MET A 129 -21.96 10.36 5.12
C MET A 129 -23.37 10.13 5.63
N ALA A 130 -24.32 9.93 4.71
CA ALA A 130 -25.66 9.46 5.03
C ALA A 130 -25.87 8.08 4.40
N SER A 131 -26.45 7.16 5.16
CA SER A 131 -26.94 5.88 4.66
C SER A 131 -28.39 6.04 4.22
N GLU A 132 -28.70 5.72 2.97
CA GLU A 132 -30.10 5.69 2.52
C GLU A 132 -30.84 4.45 3.03
N ASP A 133 -30.10 3.35 3.24
CA ASP A 133 -30.65 2.05 3.69
C ASP A 133 -30.96 2.02 5.19
N LEU A 134 -30.22 2.80 5.99
CA LEU A 134 -30.41 2.89 7.42
C LEU A 134 -31.02 4.24 7.76
N LYS A 135 -32.17 4.24 8.43
CA LYS A 135 -32.87 5.45 8.86
C LYS A 135 -32.89 5.55 10.38
N THR A 136 -32.88 6.77 10.87
CA THR A 136 -33.15 7.07 12.29
C THR A 136 -34.61 6.80 12.60
N SER A 137 -34.98 6.74 13.89
CA SER A 137 -36.38 6.56 14.31
C SER A 137 -37.32 7.65 13.78
N GLY A 138 -36.78 8.82 13.41
CA GLY A 138 -37.52 9.93 12.79
C GLY A 138 -37.67 9.83 11.26
N GLY A 139 -37.18 8.76 10.63
CA GLY A 139 -37.26 8.56 9.17
C GLY A 139 -36.14 9.20 8.36
N GLU A 140 -35.30 10.02 8.98
CA GLU A 140 -34.14 10.66 8.33
C GLU A 140 -33.00 9.66 8.08
N PRO A 141 -32.24 9.78 6.99
CA PRO A 141 -31.05 8.96 6.73
C PRO A 141 -30.06 8.94 7.89
N TYR A 142 -29.57 7.75 8.25
CA TYR A 142 -28.59 7.60 9.33
C TYR A 142 -27.24 8.18 8.91
N GLN A 143 -26.76 9.15 9.68
CA GLN A 143 -25.49 9.81 9.42
C GLN A 143 -24.34 9.17 10.19
N PHE A 144 -23.19 9.03 9.53
CA PHE A 144 -21.98 8.48 10.15
C PHE A 144 -20.71 9.10 9.57
N TRP A 145 -19.66 9.12 10.38
CA TRP A 145 -18.36 9.64 9.95
C TRP A 145 -17.57 8.57 9.19
N LYS A 146 -17.15 8.89 7.98
CA LYS A 146 -16.25 8.06 7.16
C LYS A 146 -14.90 8.74 7.02
N HIS A 147 -13.83 8.01 7.35
CA HIS A 147 -12.48 8.47 7.08
C HIS A 147 -12.17 8.33 5.59
N VAL A 148 -11.57 9.37 5.02
CA VAL A 148 -11.22 9.44 3.60
C VAL A 148 -9.79 9.94 3.49
N ARG A 149 -8.95 9.24 2.71
CA ARG A 149 -7.53 9.59 2.53
C ARG A 149 -7.20 9.56 1.04
N PRO A 150 -7.33 10.69 0.33
CA PRO A 150 -6.80 10.79 -1.03
C PRO A 150 -5.28 10.66 -1.06
N ASP A 151 -4.75 10.11 -2.14
CA ASP A 151 -3.30 10.02 -2.34
C ASP A 151 -2.69 11.42 -2.47
N VAL A 152 -3.27 12.26 -3.33
CA VAL A 152 -2.93 13.69 -3.42
C VAL A 152 -4.20 14.54 -3.47
N PHE A 153 -4.35 15.44 -2.50
CA PHE A 153 -5.37 16.48 -2.47
C PHE A 153 -4.76 17.81 -2.88
N SER A 154 -5.49 18.64 -3.62
CA SER A 154 -5.00 19.97 -3.99
C SER A 154 -6.10 21.01 -4.05
N ILE A 155 -5.75 22.27 -3.78
CA ILE A 155 -6.63 23.43 -3.95
C ILE A 155 -5.92 24.55 -4.72
N ALA A 156 -6.69 25.48 -5.28
CA ALA A 156 -6.16 26.75 -5.74
C ALA A 156 -5.68 27.59 -4.53
N PRO A 157 -4.61 28.36 -4.67
CA PRO A 157 -4.09 29.17 -3.59
C PRO A 157 -4.93 30.45 -3.43
N THR A 158 -6.03 30.32 -2.70
CA THR A 158 -7.01 31.38 -2.50
C THR A 158 -7.60 31.29 -1.10
N LEU A 159 -8.01 32.44 -0.56
CA LEU A 159 -8.78 32.53 0.68
C LEU A 159 -10.29 32.48 0.43
N ASP A 160 -10.73 32.55 -0.82
CA ASP A 160 -12.14 32.41 -1.19
C ASP A 160 -12.52 30.94 -1.38
N MET A 161 -13.42 30.46 -0.52
CA MET A 161 -13.90 29.07 -0.53
C MET A 161 -14.56 28.66 -1.85
N LYS A 162 -15.14 29.61 -2.60
CA LYS A 162 -15.82 29.32 -3.88
C LYS A 162 -14.81 29.03 -5.00
N THR A 163 -13.65 29.67 -4.95
CA THR A 163 -12.58 29.53 -5.95
C THR A 163 -11.50 28.52 -5.56
N ALA A 164 -11.56 27.96 -4.35
CA ALA A 164 -10.61 26.95 -3.85
C ALA A 164 -10.47 25.73 -4.78
N ASN A 165 -11.49 25.41 -5.60
CA ASN A 165 -11.44 24.36 -6.63
C ASN A 165 -10.71 23.07 -6.16
N PRO A 166 -11.21 22.40 -5.09
CA PRO A 166 -10.56 21.23 -4.52
C PRO A 166 -10.56 20.06 -5.50
N CYS A 167 -9.43 19.39 -5.63
CA CYS A 167 -9.24 18.24 -6.51
C CYS A 167 -8.60 17.08 -5.75
N VAL A 168 -9.07 15.86 -6.03
CA VAL A 168 -8.45 14.61 -5.60
C VAL A 168 -7.74 13.97 -6.79
N HIS A 169 -6.53 13.49 -6.57
CA HIS A 169 -5.74 12.73 -7.52
C HIS A 169 -5.40 11.39 -6.87
N GLU A 170 -6.00 10.32 -7.37
CA GLU A 170 -5.85 8.97 -6.88
C GLU A 170 -4.85 8.22 -7.76
N VAL A 171 -3.74 7.80 -7.16
CA VAL A 171 -2.61 7.17 -7.83
C VAL A 171 -2.89 5.68 -8.03
N LYS A 172 -2.58 5.18 -9.22
CA LYS A 172 -2.69 3.77 -9.60
C LYS A 172 -1.41 3.33 -10.30
N VAL A 173 -0.73 2.36 -9.69
CA VAL A 173 0.54 1.79 -10.20
C VAL A 173 0.39 0.35 -10.69
N SER A 174 -0.84 -0.20 -10.66
CA SER A 174 -1.14 -1.49 -11.27
C SER A 174 -2.59 -1.55 -11.78
N ARG A 175 -2.81 -2.44 -12.77
CA ARG A 175 -4.15 -2.76 -13.28
C ARG A 175 -5.07 -3.28 -12.19
N ALA A 176 -4.57 -4.17 -11.33
CA ALA A 176 -5.36 -4.76 -10.25
C ALA A 176 -5.83 -3.71 -9.23
N ASP A 177 -4.96 -2.75 -8.89
CA ASP A 177 -5.31 -1.62 -8.02
C ASP A 177 -6.42 -0.75 -8.66
N PHE A 178 -6.26 -0.37 -9.93
CA PHE A 178 -7.29 0.38 -10.66
C PHE A 178 -8.65 -0.35 -10.70
N LEU A 179 -8.67 -1.63 -11.07
CA LEU A 179 -9.91 -2.40 -11.19
C LEU A 179 -10.60 -2.60 -9.83
N SER A 180 -9.83 -2.89 -8.78
CA SER A 180 -10.31 -3.01 -7.41
C SER A 180 -10.92 -1.70 -6.90
N ASP A 181 -10.30 -0.57 -7.23
CA ASP A 181 -10.77 0.76 -6.85
C ASP A 181 -12.05 1.15 -7.59
N LYS A 182 -12.07 0.94 -8.91
CA LYS A 182 -13.24 1.18 -9.77
C LYS A 182 -14.47 0.41 -9.30
N ALA A 183 -14.28 -0.81 -8.78
CA ALA A 183 -15.33 -1.67 -8.26
C ALA A 183 -15.98 -1.17 -6.96
N LYS A 184 -15.50 -0.07 -6.36
CA LYS A 184 -16.01 0.51 -5.09
C LYS A 184 -16.63 1.89 -5.29
N PRO A 185 -17.88 2.00 -5.79
CA PRO A 185 -18.57 3.27 -5.98
C PRO A 185 -18.60 4.15 -4.73
N GLU A 186 -18.70 3.56 -3.53
CA GLU A 186 -18.75 4.26 -2.24
C GLU A 186 -17.46 5.01 -1.90
N LYS A 187 -16.32 4.65 -2.51
CA LYS A 187 -15.08 5.42 -2.40
C LYS A 187 -15.13 6.67 -3.28
N ARG A 188 -15.63 6.54 -4.51
CA ARG A 188 -15.82 7.67 -5.44
C ARG A 188 -16.83 8.68 -4.89
N GLN A 189 -17.94 8.20 -4.33
CA GLN A 189 -18.92 9.07 -3.67
C GLN A 189 -18.30 9.84 -2.51
N ALA A 190 -17.46 9.19 -1.69
CA ALA A 190 -16.77 9.87 -0.60
C ALA A 190 -15.84 10.99 -1.10
N TYR A 191 -15.12 10.77 -2.20
CA TYR A 191 -14.29 11.83 -2.81
C TYR A 191 -15.12 12.95 -3.44
N ALA A 192 -16.30 12.66 -4.01
CA ALA A 192 -17.18 13.68 -4.56
C ALA A 192 -17.70 14.68 -3.51
N MET A 193 -17.73 14.30 -2.23
CA MET A 193 -18.06 15.20 -1.12
C MET A 193 -16.89 16.09 -0.67
N LEU A 194 -15.67 15.78 -1.12
CA LEU A 194 -14.43 16.45 -0.72
C LEU A 194 -13.76 17.23 -1.87
N ALA A 195 -14.03 16.86 -3.12
CA ALA A 195 -13.47 17.52 -4.29
C ALA A 195 -14.52 17.85 -5.36
N GLN A 196 -14.29 19.00 -6.01
CA GLN A 196 -15.01 19.40 -7.21
C GLN A 196 -14.58 18.54 -8.42
N ALA A 197 -13.34 18.03 -8.43
CA ALA A 197 -12.86 17.16 -9.50
C ALA A 197 -12.03 16.00 -8.94
N VAL A 198 -12.22 14.80 -9.49
CA VAL A 198 -11.48 13.59 -9.12
C VAL A 198 -10.75 13.07 -10.35
N TYR A 199 -9.47 12.78 -10.21
CA TYR A 199 -8.60 12.24 -11.25
C TYR A 199 -8.01 10.91 -10.81
N TYR A 200 -7.95 9.96 -11.74
CA TYR A 200 -6.95 8.90 -11.65
C TYR A 200 -5.62 9.43 -12.20
N VAL A 201 -4.53 9.02 -11.55
CA VAL A 201 -3.15 9.27 -11.99
C VAL A 201 -2.47 7.93 -12.19
N ALA A 202 -1.93 7.69 -13.36
CA ALA A 202 -1.28 6.43 -13.67
C ALA A 202 -0.17 6.61 -14.73
N PRO A 203 0.78 5.66 -14.83
CA PRO A 203 1.70 5.58 -15.96
C PRO A 203 0.96 5.43 -17.30
N GLU A 204 1.62 5.82 -18.38
CA GLU A 204 1.11 5.69 -19.74
C GLU A 204 0.67 4.24 -20.07
N GLY A 205 -0.48 4.13 -20.73
CA GLY A 205 -1.06 2.84 -21.11
C GLY A 205 -1.72 2.03 -19.98
N MET A 206 -1.58 2.43 -18.71
CA MET A 206 -2.11 1.65 -17.58
C MET A 206 -3.64 1.64 -17.49
N ILE A 207 -4.28 2.77 -17.80
CA ILE A 207 -5.74 2.90 -17.75
C ILE A 207 -6.24 3.32 -19.13
N GLN A 208 -7.17 2.54 -19.70
CA GLN A 208 -7.75 2.85 -20.99
C GLN A 208 -8.97 3.77 -20.83
N LEU A 209 -9.14 4.71 -21.77
CA LEU A 209 -10.16 5.76 -21.66
C LEU A 209 -11.60 5.21 -21.53
N HIS A 210 -11.91 4.13 -22.23
CA HIS A 210 -13.24 3.49 -22.20
C HIS A 210 -13.54 2.80 -20.86
N GLU A 211 -12.52 2.56 -20.03
CA GLU A 211 -12.69 1.95 -18.71
C GLU A 211 -13.00 2.98 -17.63
N LEU A 212 -12.77 4.27 -17.88
CA LEU A 212 -12.96 5.31 -16.88
C LEU A 212 -14.46 5.58 -16.61
N PRO A 213 -14.85 5.75 -15.34
CA PRO A 213 -16.14 6.36 -15.02
C PRO A 213 -16.31 7.72 -15.69
N LYS A 214 -17.54 8.05 -16.12
CA LYS A 214 -17.81 9.25 -16.94
C LYS A 214 -17.37 10.54 -16.25
N GLU A 215 -17.54 10.61 -14.94
CA GLU A 215 -17.26 11.78 -14.10
C GLU A 215 -15.79 11.97 -13.71
N VAL A 216 -14.97 10.91 -13.80
CA VAL A 216 -13.57 10.93 -13.36
C VAL A 216 -12.66 11.34 -14.51
N GLY A 217 -11.65 12.17 -14.21
CA GLY A 217 -10.60 12.56 -15.15
C GLY A 217 -9.40 11.60 -15.13
N LEU A 218 -8.51 11.74 -16.10
CA LEU A 218 -7.29 10.94 -16.21
C LEU A 218 -6.10 11.85 -16.47
N LEU A 219 -5.12 11.78 -15.58
CA LEU A 219 -3.80 12.35 -15.75
C LEU A 219 -2.80 11.20 -15.92
N VAL A 220 -1.98 11.25 -16.97
CA VAL A 220 -1.03 10.19 -17.31
C VAL A 220 0.38 10.69 -17.18
N GLU A 221 1.22 9.94 -16.46
CA GLU A 221 2.67 10.15 -16.49
C GLU A 221 3.26 9.52 -17.75
N VAL A 222 3.72 10.36 -18.70
CA VAL A 222 4.35 9.92 -19.95
C VAL A 222 5.85 9.71 -19.78
N LYS A 223 6.47 10.47 -18.88
CA LYS A 223 7.84 10.32 -18.39
C LYS A 223 7.84 10.76 -16.92
N ALA A 224 8.81 10.32 -16.13
CA ALA A 224 8.90 10.71 -14.71
C ALA A 224 8.76 12.23 -14.54
N GLY A 225 7.72 12.68 -13.82
CA GLY A 225 7.41 14.09 -13.56
C GLY A 225 6.66 14.81 -14.69
N GLN A 226 6.55 14.22 -15.88
CA GLN A 226 5.86 14.80 -17.03
C GLN A 226 4.47 14.19 -17.19
N PHE A 227 3.44 15.03 -17.03
CA PHE A 227 2.05 14.58 -17.04
C PHE A 227 1.26 15.14 -18.22
N THR A 228 0.39 14.30 -18.79
CA THR A 228 -0.57 14.66 -19.83
C THR A 228 -2.00 14.46 -19.32
N LEU A 229 -2.84 15.48 -19.47
CA LEU A 229 -4.26 15.39 -19.17
C LEU A 229 -5.00 14.70 -20.31
N VAL A 230 -5.21 13.39 -20.18
CA VAL A 230 -5.89 12.57 -21.20
C VAL A 230 -7.41 12.77 -21.16
N LYS A 231 -7.98 12.99 -19.98
CA LYS A 231 -9.42 13.25 -19.82
C LYS A 231 -9.69 14.26 -18.72
N ARG A 232 -10.47 15.30 -19.03
CA ARG A 232 -10.98 16.24 -18.03
C ARG A 232 -12.01 15.57 -17.12
N ALA A 233 -11.90 15.78 -15.82
CA ALA A 233 -12.93 15.37 -14.87
C ALA A 233 -14.19 16.24 -15.03
N ARG A 234 -15.36 15.67 -14.75
CA ARG A 234 -16.59 16.46 -14.60
C ARG A 234 -16.51 17.20 -13.26
N LYS A 235 -16.74 18.51 -13.30
CA LYS A 235 -16.80 19.30 -12.06
C LYS A 235 -18.13 19.08 -11.33
N ASN A 236 -18.04 18.70 -10.07
CA ASN A 236 -19.16 18.62 -9.15
C ASN A 236 -19.28 19.93 -8.36
N LYS A 237 -20.51 20.39 -8.13
CA LYS A 237 -20.75 21.53 -7.25
C LYS A 237 -20.62 21.07 -5.80
N MET A 238 -19.55 21.48 -5.14
CA MET A 238 -19.38 21.28 -3.71
C MET A 238 -18.47 22.37 -3.13
N THR A 239 -18.67 22.66 -1.84
CA THR A 239 -17.84 23.59 -1.07
C THR A 239 -17.29 22.88 0.15
N LEU A 240 -15.99 23.03 0.40
CA LEU A 240 -15.37 22.48 1.60
C LEU A 240 -16.03 23.08 2.83
N GLN A 241 -16.21 22.25 3.85
CA GLN A 241 -16.80 22.66 5.13
C GLN A 241 -15.72 23.19 6.07
N PRO A 242 -16.06 23.98 7.10
CA PRO A 242 -15.09 24.54 8.03
C PRO A 242 -14.12 23.52 8.63
N HIS A 243 -14.59 22.31 8.97
CA HIS A 243 -13.72 21.26 9.52
C HIS A 243 -12.71 20.71 8.51
N HIS A 244 -12.99 20.78 7.20
CA HIS A 244 -12.00 20.45 6.18
C HIS A 244 -10.88 21.50 6.17
N PHE A 245 -11.23 22.79 6.22
CA PHE A 245 -10.23 23.86 6.27
C PHE A 245 -9.40 23.82 7.56
N LEU A 246 -10.01 23.57 8.72
CA LEU A 246 -9.28 23.36 9.97
C LEU A 246 -8.25 22.22 9.85
N ASN A 247 -8.62 21.10 9.21
CA ASN A 247 -7.71 20.00 8.97
C ASN A 247 -6.54 20.39 8.03
N LEU A 248 -6.81 21.21 7.00
CA LEU A 248 -5.80 21.71 6.06
C LEU A 248 -4.85 22.73 6.68
N ILE A 249 -5.33 23.51 7.67
CA ILE A 249 -4.53 24.50 8.40
C ILE A 249 -3.61 23.80 9.41
N VAL A 250 -4.16 22.86 10.18
CA VAL A 250 -3.39 22.11 11.20
C VAL A 250 -2.35 21.19 10.56
N LYS A 251 -2.61 20.70 9.34
CA LYS A 251 -1.67 19.90 8.54
C LYS A 251 -1.29 20.71 7.31
N PRO A 252 -0.35 21.66 7.42
CA PRO A 252 -0.04 22.57 6.33
C PRO A 252 0.41 21.81 5.09
N GLY A 253 -0.09 22.25 3.94
CA GLY A 253 0.25 21.69 2.64
C GLY A 253 1.57 22.25 2.13
N GLN A 254 2.01 21.70 1.00
CA GLN A 254 3.13 22.25 0.25
C GLN A 254 2.60 23.23 -0.79
N TYR A 255 3.26 24.39 -0.88
CA TYR A 255 2.88 25.50 -1.75
C TYR A 255 3.67 25.48 -3.07
N PRO A 256 3.14 26.09 -4.15
CA PRO A 256 3.92 26.41 -5.35
C PRO A 256 5.18 27.20 -5.00
N GLU A 257 6.30 26.93 -5.70
CA GLU A 257 7.58 27.61 -5.44
C GLU A 257 7.50 29.14 -5.57
N ASN A 258 6.64 29.63 -6.48
CA ASN A 258 6.44 31.07 -6.72
C ASN A 258 5.33 31.69 -5.87
N TYR A 259 4.88 31.00 -4.81
CA TYR A 259 3.85 31.53 -3.93
C TYR A 259 4.46 32.50 -2.90
N GLY A 260 4.61 33.77 -3.33
CA GLY A 260 4.99 34.86 -2.45
C GLY A 260 3.84 35.18 -1.48
N ILE A 261 4.12 35.08 -0.17
CA ILE A 261 3.31 35.69 0.89
C ILE A 261 3.83 37.11 1.11
#